data_AF-A0AAU0UM86-F1
#
_entry.id   AF-A0AAU0UM86-F1
#
_cell.length_a   1.000
_cell.length_b   1.000
_cell.length_c   1.000
_cell.angle_alpha   90.00
_cell.angle_beta   90.00
_cell.angle_gamma   90.00
#
_symmetry.space_group_name_H-M   'P 1'
#
loop_
_entity.id
_entity.type
_entity.pdbx_description
1 polymer ?
#
loop_
_entity_poly.entity_id
_entity_poly.type
_entity_poly.pdbx_seq_one_letter_code
_entity_poly.pdbx_strand_id
1 'polypeptide(L)'
;MKRQFDERIVETKRKISSRAFYIMLWGFLVVTLYRQFYLNQEFSDYGDYFIIWIAASFYVAFGEVLQGVNPFGSSRYKFWAVPLMMAGSILAVQIFQGTVVSFVEGVLTFVIALICSSVTLYVLFLLYRRWEKRNVDSD
;
A
#
# COMPACT_ATOMS: atom_id res chain seq x y z
N MET A 1 -36.92 13.29 -12.96
CA MET A 1 -36.80 11.88 -12.51
C MET A 1 -35.71 11.07 -13.22
N LYS A 2 -35.42 11.26 -14.52
CA LYS A 2 -34.35 10.53 -15.25
C LYS A 2 -32.93 10.66 -14.65
N ARG A 3 -32.52 11.87 -14.22
CA ARG A 3 -31.17 12.13 -13.66
C ARG A 3 -30.81 11.30 -12.42
N GLN A 4 -31.77 11.05 -11.51
CA GLN A 4 -31.49 10.32 -10.28
C GLN A 4 -31.22 8.82 -10.52
N PHE A 5 -31.80 8.23 -11.57
CA PHE A 5 -31.49 6.86 -11.95
C PHE A 5 -30.08 6.76 -12.55
N ASP A 6 -29.69 7.73 -13.39
CA ASP A 6 -28.34 7.76 -13.98
C ASP A 6 -27.25 7.94 -12.91
N GLU A 7 -27.42 8.85 -11.94
CA GLU A 7 -26.47 9.02 -10.84
C GLU A 7 -26.31 7.74 -10.00
N ARG A 8 -27.42 7.09 -9.63
CA ARG A 8 -27.38 5.81 -8.89
C ARG A 8 -26.68 4.70 -9.67
N ILE A 9 -26.91 4.62 -10.98
CA ILE A 9 -26.25 3.63 -11.85
C ILE A 9 -24.75 3.92 -11.93
N VAL A 10 -24.35 5.19 -12.07
CA VAL A 10 -22.93 5.60 -12.09
C VAL A 10 -22.25 5.29 -10.77
N GLU A 11 -22.88 5.61 -9.62
CA GLU A 11 -22.35 5.26 -8.31
C GLU A 11 -22.19 3.75 -8.13
N THR A 12 -23.18 2.97 -8.57
CA THR A 12 -23.15 1.51 -8.50
C THR A 12 -22.00 0.94 -9.35
N LYS A 13 -21.82 1.44 -10.58
CA LYS A 13 -20.69 1.07 -11.43
C LYS A 13 -19.35 1.42 -10.78
N ARG A 14 -19.24 2.61 -10.15
CA ARG A 14 -18.02 3.03 -9.44
C ARG A 14 -17.70 2.12 -8.26
N LYS A 15 -18.72 1.71 -7.48
CA LYS A 15 -18.57 0.77 -6.36
C LYS A 15 -18.10 -0.61 -6.83
N ILE A 16 -18.70 -1.15 -7.90
CA ILE A 16 -18.30 -2.45 -8.47
C ILE A 16 -16.87 -2.38 -9.00
N SER A 17 -16.53 -1.33 -9.76
CA SER A 17 -15.18 -1.13 -10.30
C SER A 17 -14.13 -1.03 -9.18
N SER A 18 -14.41 -0.25 -8.14
CA SER A 18 -13.52 -0.15 -6.97
C SER A 18 -13.34 -1.50 -6.26
N ARG A 19 -14.42 -2.26 -6.06
CA ARG A 19 -14.32 -3.61 -5.46
C ARG A 19 -13.52 -4.58 -6.33
N ALA A 20 -13.77 -4.58 -7.65
CA ALA A 20 -13.04 -5.41 -8.60
C ALA A 20 -11.54 -5.05 -8.60
N PHE A 21 -11.20 -3.77 -8.54
CA PHE A 21 -9.82 -3.31 -8.41
C PHE A 21 -9.16 -3.84 -7.14
N TYR A 22 -9.83 -3.75 -5.98
CA TYR A 22 -9.27 -4.29 -4.73
C TYR A 22 -9.13 -5.81 -4.78
N ILE A 23 -10.08 -6.54 -5.37
CA ILE A 23 -9.97 -7.99 -5.56
C ILE A 23 -8.75 -8.32 -6.41
N MET A 24 -8.53 -7.58 -7.51
CA MET A 24 -7.38 -7.77 -8.38
C MET A 24 -6.07 -7.43 -7.67
N LEU A 25 -6.03 -6.31 -6.94
CA LEU A 25 -4.88 -5.87 -6.15
C LEU A 25 -4.49 -6.95 -5.14
N TRP A 26 -5.41 -7.37 -4.28
CA TRP A 26 -5.14 -8.44 -3.31
C TRP A 26 -4.87 -9.79 -3.99
N GLY A 27 -5.47 -10.04 -5.15
CA GLY A 27 -5.17 -11.21 -5.99
C GLY A 27 -3.70 -11.26 -6.42
N PHE A 28 -3.11 -10.15 -6.86
CA PHE A 28 -1.68 -10.09 -7.18
C PHE A 28 -0.80 -10.43 -5.98
N LEU A 29 -1.15 -9.94 -4.79
CA LEU A 29 -0.43 -10.28 -3.57
C LEU A 29 -0.54 -11.78 -3.26
N VAL A 30 -1.74 -12.35 -3.34
CA VAL A 30 -1.96 -13.79 -3.11
C VAL A 30 -1.18 -14.65 -4.09
N VAL A 31 -1.18 -14.30 -5.38
CA VAL A 31 -0.40 -15.03 -6.41
C VAL A 31 1.09 -14.94 -6.11
N THR A 32 1.58 -13.76 -5.74
CA THR A 32 2.99 -13.54 -5.36
C THR A 32 3.36 -14.43 -4.16
N LEU A 33 2.54 -14.45 -3.11
CA LEU A 33 2.79 -15.26 -1.91
C LEU A 33 2.72 -16.77 -2.23
N TYR A 34 1.77 -17.20 -3.05
CA TYR A 34 1.66 -18.59 -3.47
C TYR A 34 2.88 -19.06 -4.27
N ARG A 35 3.34 -18.26 -5.24
CA ARG A 35 4.54 -18.58 -6.03
C ARG A 35 5.81 -18.61 -5.19
N GLN A 36 5.95 -17.67 -4.25
CA GLN A 36 7.10 -17.60 -3.36
C GLN A 36 7.12 -18.76 -2.34
N PHE A 37 6.02 -19.04 -1.65
CA PHE A 37 6.02 -19.95 -0.49
C PHE A 37 5.58 -21.38 -0.83
N TYR A 38 4.74 -21.58 -1.84
CA TYR A 38 4.24 -22.90 -2.20
C TYR A 38 4.99 -23.49 -3.39
N LEU A 39 5.28 -22.68 -4.41
CA LEU A 39 6.00 -23.14 -5.59
C LEU A 39 7.53 -22.98 -5.49
N ASN A 40 8.03 -22.28 -4.47
CA ASN A 40 9.45 -21.97 -4.28
C ASN A 40 10.12 -21.42 -5.56
N GLN A 41 9.40 -20.58 -6.32
CA GLN A 41 9.93 -19.94 -7.52
C GLN A 41 10.89 -18.82 -7.15
N GLU A 42 11.88 -18.55 -8.02
CA GLU A 42 12.74 -17.40 -7.86
C GLU A 42 11.97 -16.11 -8.12
N PHE A 43 12.36 -15.02 -7.46
CA PHE A 43 11.69 -13.71 -7.60
C PHE A 43 11.72 -13.19 -9.04
N SER A 44 12.73 -13.57 -9.83
CA SER A 44 12.84 -13.28 -11.26
C SER A 44 11.65 -13.78 -12.08
N ASP A 45 10.99 -14.86 -11.66
CA ASP A 45 9.91 -15.52 -12.41
C ASP A 45 8.53 -14.87 -12.20
N TYR A 46 8.37 -14.09 -11.12
CA TYR A 46 7.06 -13.52 -10.74
C TYR A 46 7.13 -12.10 -10.17
N GLY A 47 8.31 -11.48 -10.18
CA GLY A 47 8.54 -10.14 -9.66
C GLY A 47 7.72 -9.06 -10.38
N ASP A 48 7.30 -9.31 -11.62
CA ASP A 48 6.37 -8.48 -12.38
C ASP A 48 5.02 -8.30 -11.68
N TYR A 49 4.43 -9.38 -11.14
CA TYR A 49 3.18 -9.31 -10.36
C TYR A 49 3.35 -8.47 -9.10
N PHE A 50 4.48 -8.61 -8.42
CA PHE A 50 4.78 -7.85 -7.21
C PHE A 50 4.98 -6.36 -7.50
N ILE A 51 5.66 -6.01 -8.59
CA ILE A 51 5.83 -4.62 -9.03
C ILE A 51 4.48 -3.98 -9.36
N ILE A 52 3.59 -4.69 -10.07
CA ILE A 52 2.24 -4.21 -10.36
C ILE A 52 1.47 -3.96 -9.06
N TRP A 53 1.55 -4.88 -8.10
CA TRP A 53 0.92 -4.72 -6.79
C TRP A 53 1.43 -3.48 -6.04
N ILE A 54 2.75 -3.26 -6.03
CA ILE A 54 3.36 -2.06 -5.42
C ILE A 54 2.87 -0.78 -6.11
N ALA A 55 2.95 -0.73 -7.45
CA ALA A 55 2.57 0.46 -8.22
C ALA A 55 1.09 0.83 -8.01
N ALA A 56 0.21 -0.17 -8.03
CA ALA A 56 -1.21 0.00 -7.78
C ALA A 56 -1.49 0.46 -6.33
N SER A 57 -0.75 -0.08 -5.35
CA SER A 57 -0.86 0.35 -3.95
C SER A 57 -0.45 1.81 -3.76
N PHE A 58 0.65 2.24 -4.38
CA PHE A 58 1.05 3.64 -4.37
C PHE A 58 0.01 4.54 -5.02
N TYR A 59 -0.51 4.15 -6.19
CA TYR A 59 -1.54 4.94 -6.88
C TYR A 59 -2.76 5.21 -5.99
N VAL A 60 -3.25 4.19 -5.27
CA VAL A 60 -4.35 4.36 -4.32
C VAL A 60 -3.93 5.30 -3.17
N ALA A 61 -2.80 5.03 -2.52
CA ALA A 61 -2.36 5.79 -1.36
C ALA A 61 -2.17 7.30 -1.68
N PHE A 62 -1.50 7.61 -2.79
CA PHE A 62 -1.35 8.99 -3.23
C PHE A 62 -2.68 9.60 -3.71
N GLY A 63 -3.49 8.83 -4.45
CA GLY A 63 -4.78 9.29 -4.95
C GLY A 63 -5.78 9.63 -3.85
N GLU A 64 -5.77 8.89 -2.75
CA GLU A 64 -6.56 9.17 -1.55
C GLU A 64 -6.12 10.48 -0.90
N VAL A 65 -4.81 10.65 -0.69
CA VAL A 65 -4.25 11.88 -0.10
C VAL A 65 -4.52 13.11 -0.95
N LEU A 66 -4.39 13.00 -2.27
CA LEU A 66 -4.67 14.10 -3.21
C LEU A 66 -6.16 14.48 -3.28
N GLN A 67 -7.05 13.59 -2.84
CA GLN A 67 -8.48 13.86 -2.71
C GLN A 67 -8.86 14.30 -1.28
N GLY A 68 -7.88 14.50 -0.40
CA GLY A 68 -8.12 14.93 0.99
C GLY A 68 -8.59 13.82 1.91
N VAL A 69 -8.53 12.55 1.47
CA VAL A 69 -8.80 11.43 2.37
C VAL A 69 -7.63 11.29 3.32
N ASN A 70 -7.91 11.40 4.63
CA ASN A 70 -6.89 11.26 5.65
C ASN A 70 -6.32 9.83 5.64
N PRO A 71 -5.04 9.64 5.25
CA PRO A 71 -4.43 8.32 5.11
C PRO A 71 -4.15 7.63 6.47
N PHE A 72 -4.22 8.38 7.58
CA PHE A 72 -3.97 7.87 8.93
C PHE A 72 -5.26 7.56 9.70
N GLY A 73 -6.41 7.90 9.13
CA GLY A 73 -7.70 7.88 9.82
C GLY A 73 -7.70 8.75 11.09
N SER A 74 -8.66 8.50 11.99
CA SER A 74 -8.79 9.25 13.25
C SER A 74 -7.76 8.89 14.31
N SER A 75 -6.87 7.91 14.05
CA SER A 75 -6.08 7.31 15.11
C SER A 75 -4.57 7.43 14.93
N ARG A 76 -3.95 8.07 15.92
CA ARG A 76 -2.50 8.27 16.06
C ARG A 76 -1.72 6.96 16.21
N TYR A 77 -2.35 5.85 16.64
CA TYR A 77 -1.67 4.54 16.75
C TYR A 77 -1.29 3.95 15.38
N LYS A 78 -2.06 4.26 14.33
CA LYS A 78 -1.83 3.71 12.99
C LYS A 78 -0.55 4.24 12.36
N PHE A 79 -0.12 5.44 12.75
CA PHE A 79 1.07 6.08 12.22
C PHE A 79 2.36 5.30 12.52
N TRP A 80 2.48 4.73 13.72
CA TRP A 80 3.68 3.97 14.14
C TRP A 80 3.55 2.47 13.87
N ALA A 81 2.33 1.94 13.88
CA ALA A 81 2.10 0.51 13.63
C ALA A 81 2.40 0.12 12.18
N VAL A 82 2.05 0.97 11.21
CA VAL A 82 2.19 0.65 9.77
C VAL A 82 3.66 0.43 9.35
N PRO A 83 4.62 1.31 9.68
CA PRO A 83 6.03 1.11 9.33
C PRO A 83 6.61 -0.16 9.95
N LEU A 84 6.27 -0.44 11.21
CA LEU A 84 6.72 -1.63 11.92
C LEU A 84 6.18 -2.91 11.28
N MET A 85 4.90 -2.93 10.90
CA MET A 85 4.31 -4.08 10.20
C MET A 85 4.94 -4.29 8.83
N MET A 86 5.18 -3.22 8.07
CA MET A 86 5.85 -3.31 6.76
C MET A 86 7.28 -3.83 6.91
N ALA A 87 8.08 -3.24 7.81
CA ALA A 87 9.46 -3.66 8.04
C ALA A 87 9.55 -5.12 8.53
N GLY A 88 8.66 -5.52 9.44
CA GLY A 88 8.57 -6.90 9.92
C GLY A 88 8.20 -7.89 8.81
N SER A 89 7.26 -7.53 7.93
CA SER A 89 6.88 -8.40 6.80
C SER A 89 8.00 -8.58 5.78
N ILE A 90 8.78 -7.53 5.50
CA ILE A 90 9.92 -7.60 4.58
C ILE A 90 11.01 -8.50 5.16
N LEU A 91 11.35 -8.31 6.44
CA LEU A 91 12.33 -9.15 7.13
C LEU A 91 11.89 -10.62 7.13
N ALA A 92 10.62 -10.90 7.41
CA ALA A 92 10.09 -12.25 7.40
C ALA A 92 10.29 -12.93 6.04
N VAL A 93 9.93 -12.25 4.94
CA VAL A 93 10.12 -12.77 3.58
C VAL A 93 11.60 -13.07 3.29
N GLN A 94 12.51 -12.17 3.68
CA GLN A 94 13.94 -12.35 3.44
C GLN A 94 14.56 -13.50 4.26
N ILE A 95 14.11 -13.68 5.50
CA ILE A 95 14.50 -14.85 6.32
C ILE A 95 14.02 -16.14 5.64
N PHE A 96 12.77 -16.19 5.16
CA PHE A 96 12.24 -17.37 4.46
C PHE A 96 12.99 -17.67 3.15
N GLN A 97 13.44 -16.65 2.44
CA GLN A 97 14.25 -16.80 1.23
C GLN A 97 15.70 -17.22 1.51
N GLY A 98 16.13 -17.25 2.77
CA GLY A 98 17.52 -17.54 3.15
C GLY A 98 18.52 -16.47 2.70
N THR A 99 18.03 -15.27 2.31
CA THR A 99 18.90 -14.16 1.88
C THR A 99 19.58 -13.47 3.06
N VAL A 100 18.94 -13.49 4.23
CA VAL A 100 19.53 -13.05 5.49
C VAL A 100 20.18 -14.26 6.16
N VAL A 101 21.50 -14.32 6.12
CA VAL A 101 22.30 -15.42 6.69
C VAL A 101 22.86 -15.06 8.07
N SER A 102 22.95 -13.77 8.40
CA SER A 102 23.45 -13.28 9.68
C SER A 102 22.46 -12.40 10.44
N PHE A 103 22.59 -12.36 11.77
CA PHE A 103 21.79 -11.48 12.62
C PHE A 103 21.99 -10.00 12.25
N VAL A 104 23.22 -9.61 11.88
CA VAL A 104 23.54 -8.23 11.51
C VAL A 104 22.82 -7.80 10.23
N GLU A 105 22.78 -8.66 9.21
CA GLU A 105 22.02 -8.41 7.98
C GLU A 105 20.52 -8.31 8.26
N GLY A 106 19.98 -9.14 9.15
CA GLY A 106 18.57 -9.08 9.55
C GLY A 106 18.22 -7.77 10.25
N VAL A 107 19.07 -7.30 11.16
CA VAL A 107 18.88 -6.00 11.82
C VAL A 107 18.97 -4.86 10.80
N LEU A 108 19.96 -4.91 9.91
CA LEU A 108 20.21 -3.85 8.93
C LEU A 108 19.06 -3.75 7.92
N THR A 109 18.58 -4.87 7.38
CA THR A 109 17.43 -4.93 6.47
C THR A 109 16.16 -4.41 7.16
N PHE A 110 15.91 -4.80 8.41
CA PHE A 110 14.79 -4.29 9.19
C PHE A 110 14.85 -2.78 9.39
N VAL A 111 16.02 -2.25 9.79
CA VAL A 111 16.21 -0.81 10.01
C VAL A 111 16.02 -0.02 8.72
N ILE A 112 16.58 -0.49 7.60
CA ILE A 112 16.39 0.15 6.29
C ILE A 112 14.90 0.14 5.91
N ALA A 113 14.23 -1.01 6.03
CA ALA A 113 12.80 -1.12 5.71
C ALA A 113 11.94 -0.21 6.60
N LEU A 114 12.30 -0.07 7.88
CA LEU A 114 11.62 0.84 8.82
C LEU A 114 11.82 2.31 8.44
N ILE A 115 13.04 2.70 8.06
CA ILE A 115 13.33 4.06 7.60
C ILE A 115 12.55 4.35 6.32
N CYS A 116 12.62 3.47 5.32
CA CYS A 116 11.92 3.63 4.05
C CYS A 116 10.41 3.79 4.24
N SER A 117 9.78 2.90 5.00
CA SER A 117 8.34 2.96 5.28
C SER A 117 7.95 4.21 6.07
N SER A 118 8.76 4.63 7.05
CA SER A 118 8.54 5.87 7.80
C SER A 118 8.65 7.10 6.91
N VAL A 119 9.62 7.14 5.98
CA VAL A 119 9.77 8.22 5.00
C VAL A 119 8.55 8.27 4.08
N THR A 120 8.07 7.14 3.58
CA THR A 120 6.85 7.08 2.76
C THR A 120 5.64 7.67 3.49
N LEU A 121 5.40 7.27 4.74
CA LEU A 121 4.31 7.84 5.53
C LEU A 121 4.48 9.33 5.78
N TYR A 122 5.70 9.77 6.06
CA TYR A 122 5.99 11.19 6.24
C TYR A 122 5.71 12.01 4.96
N VAL A 123 6.07 11.48 3.79
CA VAL A 123 5.74 12.09 2.49
C VAL A 123 4.22 12.20 2.31
N LEU A 124 3.47 11.12 2.58
CA LEU A 124 2.00 11.14 2.51
C LEU A 124 1.41 12.17 3.48
N PHE A 125 1.95 12.29 4.69
CA PHE A 125 1.56 13.30 5.66
C PHE A 125 1.81 14.73 5.17
N LEU A 126 2.97 15.00 4.58
CA LEU A 126 3.28 16.31 4.01
C LEU A 126 2.36 16.66 2.83
N LEU A 127 2.07 15.69 1.97
CA LEU A 127 1.14 15.88 0.85
C LEU A 127 -0.28 16.18 1.35
N TYR A 128 -0.75 15.44 2.35
CA TYR A 128 -2.04 15.69 2.99
C TYR A 128 -2.10 17.11 3.58
N ARG A 129 -1.09 17.51 4.37
CA ARG A 129 -1.03 18.84 4.97
C ARG A 129 -0.96 19.97 3.93
N ARG A 130 -0.30 19.72 2.79
CA ARG A 130 -0.26 20.67 1.65
C ARG A 130 -1.60 20.76 0.92
N TRP A 131 -2.39 19.69 0.92
CA TRP A 131 -3.73 19.69 0.35
C TRP A 131 -4.69 20.44 1.27
N GLU A 132 -4.64 20.17 2.59
CA GLU A 132 -5.47 20.81 3.62
C GLU A 132 -5.32 22.34 3.59
N LYS A 133 -4.08 22.85 3.62
CA LYS A 133 -3.79 24.30 3.50
C LYS A 133 -4.29 24.96 2.22
N ARG A 134 -4.45 24.20 1.13
CA ARG A 134 -4.86 24.76 -0.17
C ARG A 134 -6.37 24.81 -0.36
N ASN A 135 -7.12 24.01 0.39
CA ASN A 135 -8.55 23.82 0.19
C ASN A 135 -9.41 24.19 1.40
N VAL A 136 -8.82 24.35 2.59
CA VAL A 136 -9.55 24.72 3.82
C VAL A 136 -9.32 26.19 4.21
N ASP A 137 -8.12 26.74 3.96
CA ASP A 137 -7.80 28.14 4.27
C ASP A 137 -8.31 29.15 3.20
N SER A 138 -8.98 28.65 2.17
CA SER A 138 -9.45 29.40 0.99
C SER A 138 -10.98 29.64 0.96
N ASP A 139 -11.70 29.11 1.96
CA ASP A 139 -13.13 29.37 2.23
C ASP A 139 -13.29 30.27 3.47
#